data_AF-A0A4U0NVF2-F1
#
_entry.id   AF-A0A4U0NVF2-F1
#
_cell.length_a   1.000
_cell.length_b   1.000
_cell.length_c   1.000
_cell.angle_alpha   90.00
_cell.angle_beta   90.00
_cell.angle_gamma   90.00
#
_symmetry.space_group_name_H-M   'P 1'
#
loop_
_entity.id
_entity.type
_entity.pdbx_description
1 polymer ?
#
loop_
_entity_poly.entity_id
_entity_poly.type
_entity_poly.pdbx_seq_one_letter_code
_entity_poly.pdbx_strand_id
1 'polypeptide(L)'
;MAFPALPERAGDRPETGPEVPHLQLTQLSPPQIKEALRRWMATALPGTVSGRSEISVPSTWAIFLNDVAPAGGARLFLPRGDAEFVHLHADGSLHLALDPADHAAFLASGWGEKHPLYHRGANVVMFYAPRDEAEVEVAKKVIDASYRYATGHAPTAGPAAA
;
A
#
# COMPACT_ATOMS: atom_id res chain seq x y z
N MET A 1 12.77 -8.09 11.50
CA MET A 1 13.14 -6.68 11.25
C MET A 1 11.94 -5.83 11.61
N ALA A 2 12.12 -4.74 12.36
CA ALA A 2 11.02 -3.86 12.79
C ALA A 2 10.51 -2.96 11.65
N PHE A 3 9.31 -2.39 11.81
CA PHE A 3 8.78 -1.34 10.93
C PHE A 3 9.77 -0.17 10.81
N PRO A 4 10.02 0.38 9.60
CA PRO A 4 10.94 1.49 9.44
C PRO A 4 10.43 2.75 10.16
N ALA A 5 11.34 3.52 10.75
CA ALA A 5 11.02 4.87 11.21
C ALA A 5 10.68 5.76 10.00
N LEU A 6 9.49 6.37 10.03
CA LEU A 6 9.02 7.28 8.99
C LEU A 6 9.17 8.73 9.47
N PRO A 7 9.51 9.67 8.57
CA PRO A 7 9.48 11.10 8.91
C PRO A 7 8.03 11.54 9.18
N GLU A 8 7.84 12.67 9.85
CA GLU A 8 6.52 13.28 9.98
C GLU A 8 6.03 13.77 8.60
N ARG A 9 4.76 13.55 8.29
CA ARG A 9 4.14 14.07 7.06
C ARG A 9 3.86 15.56 7.23
N ALA A 10 4.39 16.40 6.33
CA ALA A 10 4.23 17.84 6.44
C ALA A 10 2.79 18.32 6.17
N GLY A 11 2.32 19.25 7.00
CA GLY A 11 1.01 19.91 6.86
C GLY A 11 -0.15 19.07 7.40
N ASP A 12 -1.38 19.56 7.17
CA ASP A 12 -2.59 18.91 7.69
C ASP A 12 -2.86 17.55 7.02
N ARG A 13 -3.66 16.73 7.71
CA ARG A 13 -4.16 15.46 7.14
C ARG A 13 -5.10 15.74 5.97
N PRO A 14 -5.10 14.91 4.91
CA PRO A 14 -6.10 15.02 3.85
C PRO A 14 -7.49 14.65 4.38
N GLU A 15 -8.51 15.13 3.68
CA GLU A 15 -9.89 14.72 3.92
C GLU A 15 -10.17 13.41 3.19
N THR A 16 -10.88 12.50 3.85
CA THR A 16 -11.25 11.17 3.31
C THR A 16 -12.74 10.91 3.51
N GLY A 17 -13.30 10.06 2.65
CA GLY A 17 -14.69 9.59 2.79
C GLY A 17 -14.82 8.55 3.91
N PRO A 18 -15.96 8.49 4.63
CA PRO A 18 -16.14 7.53 5.72
C PRO A 18 -16.61 6.14 5.27
N GLU A 19 -16.99 5.99 3.99
CA GLU A 19 -17.66 4.80 3.45
C GLU A 19 -16.77 4.03 2.46
N VAL A 20 -17.24 2.86 2.02
CA VAL A 20 -16.62 2.10 0.93
C VAL A 20 -17.37 2.44 -0.37
N PRO A 21 -16.69 2.88 -1.45
CA PRO A 21 -15.23 2.99 -1.58
C PRO A 21 -14.63 4.11 -0.73
N HIS A 22 -13.54 3.77 0.00
CA HIS A 22 -12.80 4.72 0.84
C HIS A 22 -11.89 5.53 -0.07
N LEU A 23 -12.20 6.82 -0.23
CA LEU A 23 -11.53 7.72 -1.18
C LEU A 23 -10.88 8.89 -0.45
N GLN A 24 -9.74 9.35 -0.97
CA GLN A 24 -9.14 10.62 -0.57
C GLN A 24 -9.76 11.76 -1.38
N LEU A 25 -10.18 12.83 -0.71
CA LEU A 25 -10.91 13.94 -1.32
C LEU A 25 -10.01 15.18 -1.54
N THR A 26 -8.96 15.33 -0.73
CA THR A 26 -8.00 16.44 -0.83
C THR A 26 -6.56 15.95 -0.85
N GLN A 27 -5.62 16.81 -1.28
CA GLN A 27 -4.19 16.49 -1.38
C GLN A 27 -3.89 15.26 -2.27
N LEU A 28 -4.57 15.16 -3.41
CA LEU A 28 -4.42 14.03 -4.35
C LEU A 28 -3.02 14.01 -4.98
N SER A 29 -2.56 12.84 -5.39
CA SER A 29 -1.28 12.71 -6.10
C SER A 29 -1.36 13.40 -7.46
N PRO A 30 -0.37 14.24 -7.81
CA PRO A 30 -0.17 14.67 -9.19
C PRO A 30 -0.01 13.44 -10.11
N PRO A 31 -0.51 13.48 -11.37
CA PRO A 31 -0.48 12.32 -12.26
C PRO A 31 0.91 11.69 -12.42
N GLN A 32 1.96 12.52 -12.51
CA GLN A 32 3.34 12.06 -12.65
C GLN A 32 3.86 11.34 -11.40
N ILE A 33 3.46 11.76 -10.20
CA ILE A 33 3.86 11.16 -8.92
C ILE A 33 3.18 9.80 -8.76
N LYS A 34 1.87 9.75 -9.03
CA LYS A 34 1.10 8.50 -9.04
C LYS A 34 1.68 7.49 -10.03
N GLU A 35 2.00 7.95 -11.24
CA GLU A 35 2.57 7.09 -12.28
C GLU A 35 3.99 6.62 -11.95
N ALA A 36 4.82 7.47 -11.31
CA ALA A 36 6.14 7.06 -10.83
C ALA A 36 6.03 5.94 -9.79
N LEU A 37 5.14 6.09 -8.81
CA LEU A 37 4.90 5.06 -7.80
C LEU A 37 4.34 3.76 -8.43
N ARG A 38 3.36 3.87 -9.34
CA ARG A 38 2.78 2.72 -10.06
C ARG A 38 3.86 1.94 -10.81
N ARG A 39 4.71 2.62 -11.58
CA ARG A 39 5.80 1.99 -12.33
C ARG A 39 6.81 1.31 -11.42
N TRP A 40 7.16 1.94 -10.31
CA TRP A 40 8.07 1.34 -9.33
C TRP A 40 7.47 0.07 -8.72
N MET A 41 6.20 0.09 -8.26
CA MET A 41 5.56 -1.10 -7.71
C MET A 41 5.52 -2.26 -8.72
N ALA A 42 5.32 -1.96 -10.00
CA ALA A 42 5.24 -2.96 -11.06
C ALA A 42 6.58 -3.68 -11.35
N THR A 43 7.71 -3.11 -10.93
CA THR A 43 9.05 -3.66 -11.26
C THR A 43 9.89 -4.00 -10.04
N ALA A 44 9.61 -3.39 -8.88
CA ALA A 44 10.45 -3.51 -7.69
C ALA A 44 10.07 -4.68 -6.76
N LEU A 45 8.95 -5.36 -7.01
CA LEU A 45 8.40 -6.39 -6.13
C LEU A 45 8.47 -7.77 -6.80
N PRO A 46 9.50 -8.59 -6.52
CA PRO A 46 9.66 -9.91 -7.13
C PRO A 46 8.52 -10.87 -6.78
N GLY A 47 8.17 -11.78 -7.69
CA GLY A 47 7.10 -12.75 -7.47
C GLY A 47 5.72 -12.09 -7.38
N THR A 48 5.54 -10.95 -8.06
CA THR A 48 4.26 -10.26 -8.15
C THR A 48 3.87 -10.00 -9.59
N VAL A 49 2.57 -9.85 -9.83
CA VAL A 49 1.99 -9.35 -11.07
C VAL A 49 1.11 -8.16 -10.76
N SER A 50 0.90 -7.30 -11.77
CA SER A 50 0.03 -6.14 -11.63
C SER A 50 -1.19 -6.22 -12.54
N GLY A 51 -2.28 -5.60 -12.14
CA GLY A 51 -3.53 -5.64 -12.90
C GLY A 51 -4.60 -4.72 -12.33
N ARG A 52 -5.84 -4.86 -12.82
CA ARG A 52 -7.00 -4.22 -12.21
C ARG A 52 -7.28 -4.89 -10.86
N SER A 53 -7.54 -4.11 -9.82
CA SER A 53 -7.96 -4.66 -8.51
C SER A 53 -9.21 -5.53 -8.67
N GLU A 54 -9.29 -6.61 -7.90
CA GLU A 54 -10.46 -7.49 -7.85
C GLU A 54 -11.49 -7.06 -6.81
N ILE A 55 -11.17 -5.99 -6.08
CA ILE A 55 -11.77 -5.67 -4.77
C ILE A 55 -12.35 -4.27 -4.78
N SER A 56 -11.62 -3.35 -5.42
CA SER A 56 -11.97 -1.94 -5.45
C SER A 56 -12.76 -1.59 -6.72
N VAL A 57 -13.04 -0.29 -6.88
CA VAL A 57 -13.71 0.28 -8.04
C VAL A 57 -12.95 -0.01 -9.35
N PRO A 58 -13.61 0.00 -10.53
CA PRO A 58 -13.02 -0.45 -11.78
C PRO A 58 -11.74 0.26 -12.24
N SER A 59 -11.49 1.48 -11.76
CA SER A 59 -10.28 2.27 -12.08
C SER A 59 -9.08 1.96 -11.18
N THR A 60 -9.25 1.15 -10.14
CA THR A 60 -8.18 0.82 -9.19
C THR A 60 -7.21 -0.21 -9.79
N TRP A 61 -5.93 0.07 -9.68
CA TRP A 61 -4.84 -0.81 -10.09
C TRP A 61 -4.21 -1.48 -8.88
N ALA A 62 -3.77 -2.73 -8.98
CA ALA A 62 -3.30 -3.52 -7.84
C ALA A 62 -2.05 -4.35 -8.17
N ILE A 63 -1.37 -4.75 -7.10
CA ILE A 63 -0.30 -5.76 -7.11
C ILE A 63 -0.82 -7.02 -6.42
N PHE A 64 -0.55 -8.15 -7.06
CA PHE A 64 -0.90 -9.49 -6.61
C PHE A 64 0.36 -10.32 -6.44
N LEU A 65 0.40 -11.18 -5.43
CA LEU A 65 1.36 -12.29 -5.41
C LEU A 65 1.14 -13.19 -6.62
N ASN A 66 2.23 -13.63 -7.24
CA ASN A 66 2.20 -14.55 -8.37
C ASN A 66 3.26 -15.63 -8.17
N ASP A 67 2.84 -16.90 -8.19
CA ASP A 67 3.69 -18.07 -7.94
C ASP A 67 4.49 -18.01 -6.62
N VAL A 68 4.02 -17.19 -5.67
CA VAL A 68 4.54 -17.06 -4.31
C VAL A 68 3.37 -17.26 -3.35
N ALA A 69 3.50 -18.26 -2.47
CA ALA A 69 2.52 -18.46 -1.41
C ALA A 69 2.61 -17.33 -0.39
N PRO A 70 1.48 -16.84 0.14
CA PRO A 70 1.51 -15.90 1.25
C PRO A 70 2.28 -16.44 2.44
N ALA A 71 2.91 -15.55 3.20
CA ALA A 71 3.50 -15.90 4.49
C ALA A 71 2.43 -16.51 5.43
N GLY A 72 2.86 -17.46 6.25
CA GLY A 72 2.00 -18.11 7.24
C GLY A 72 1.35 -17.07 8.18
N GLY A 73 0.02 -17.05 8.21
CA GLY A 73 -0.74 -16.11 9.04
C GLY A 73 -0.96 -14.73 8.42
N ALA A 74 -0.40 -14.44 7.25
CA ALA A 74 -0.67 -13.21 6.53
C ALA A 74 -2.14 -13.16 6.09
N ARG A 75 -2.80 -12.04 6.38
CA ARG A 75 -4.19 -11.77 6.01
C ARG A 75 -4.22 -10.72 4.90
N LEU A 76 -4.32 -11.18 3.66
CA LEU A 76 -4.39 -10.35 2.47
C LEU A 76 -5.85 -10.01 2.11
N PHE A 77 -6.06 -9.32 1.00
CA PHE A 77 -7.38 -8.79 0.68
C PHE A 77 -8.34 -9.88 0.14
N LEU A 78 -9.61 -9.80 0.53
CA LEU A 78 -10.70 -10.66 0.04
C LEU A 78 -11.24 -10.16 -1.30
N PRO A 79 -11.64 -11.03 -2.25
CA PRO A 79 -12.19 -12.36 -1.97
C PRO A 79 -11.17 -13.51 -1.96
N ARG A 80 -10.03 -13.39 -2.64
CA ARG A 80 -9.06 -14.49 -2.72
C ARG A 80 -8.36 -14.74 -1.38
N GLY A 81 -8.01 -13.67 -0.66
CA GLY A 81 -7.36 -13.74 0.65
C GLY A 81 -5.88 -14.13 0.61
N ASP A 82 -5.32 -14.41 -0.57
CA ASP A 82 -3.97 -14.95 -0.76
C ASP A 82 -3.18 -14.30 -1.92
N ALA A 83 -3.71 -13.24 -2.56
CA ALA A 83 -3.08 -12.64 -3.74
C ALA A 83 -2.91 -11.11 -3.64
N GLU A 84 -4.01 -10.35 -3.61
CA GLU A 84 -3.97 -8.87 -3.60
C GLU A 84 -3.57 -8.35 -2.22
N PHE A 85 -2.46 -7.60 -2.14
CA PHE A 85 -1.97 -7.04 -0.86
C PHE A 85 -1.78 -5.52 -0.89
N VAL A 86 -1.80 -4.91 -2.08
CA VAL A 86 -1.80 -3.46 -2.24
C VAL A 86 -2.55 -3.06 -3.51
N HIS A 87 -3.33 -1.98 -3.43
CA HIS A 87 -3.90 -1.35 -4.59
C HIS A 87 -3.84 0.18 -4.51
N LEU A 88 -3.84 0.81 -5.69
CA LEU A 88 -3.66 2.23 -5.94
C LEU A 88 -4.93 2.81 -6.56
N HIS A 89 -5.51 3.80 -5.88
CA HIS A 89 -6.69 4.53 -6.34
C HIS A 89 -6.34 5.61 -7.37
N ALA A 90 -7.37 6.10 -8.06
CA ALA A 90 -7.22 7.15 -9.06
C ALA A 90 -6.71 8.47 -8.45
N ASP A 91 -7.08 8.75 -7.19
CA ASP A 91 -6.61 9.90 -6.41
C ASP A 91 -5.16 9.76 -5.90
N GLY A 92 -4.56 8.58 -6.02
CA GLY A 92 -3.17 8.30 -5.65
C GLY A 92 -2.98 7.68 -4.26
N SER A 93 -4.02 7.61 -3.44
CA SER A 93 -3.97 6.86 -2.19
C SER A 93 -3.86 5.35 -2.43
N LEU A 94 -3.30 4.65 -1.46
CA LEU A 94 -3.16 3.20 -1.48
C LEU A 94 -4.01 2.58 -0.38
N HIS A 95 -4.56 1.41 -0.64
CA HIS A 95 -4.84 0.45 0.43
C HIS A 95 -3.80 -0.63 0.41
N LEU A 96 -3.32 -1.03 1.59
CA LEU A 96 -2.36 -2.11 1.73
C LEU A 96 -2.64 -2.97 2.97
N ALA A 97 -2.27 -4.25 2.89
CA ALA A 97 -2.26 -5.18 4.00
C ALA A 97 -0.92 -5.06 4.75
N LEU A 98 -0.94 -4.56 5.98
CA LEU A 98 0.26 -4.40 6.79
C LEU A 98 0.28 -5.43 7.93
N ASP A 99 1.45 -5.67 8.52
CA ASP A 99 1.53 -6.45 9.75
C ASP A 99 0.74 -5.72 10.86
N PRO A 100 -0.20 -6.38 11.55
CA PRO A 100 -0.91 -5.78 12.67
C PRO A 100 0.01 -5.18 13.75
N ALA A 101 1.22 -5.72 13.93
CA ALA A 101 2.23 -5.19 14.85
C ALA A 101 2.76 -3.81 14.42
N ASP A 102 2.72 -3.51 13.13
CA ASP A 102 3.23 -2.28 12.54
C ASP A 102 2.17 -1.16 12.48
N HIS A 103 0.89 -1.50 12.65
CA HIS A 103 -0.23 -0.55 12.53
C HIS A 103 -0.12 0.65 13.47
N ALA A 104 0.26 0.43 14.73
CA ALA A 104 0.35 1.51 15.72
C ALA A 104 1.41 2.54 15.30
N ALA A 105 2.59 2.08 14.89
CA ALA A 105 3.67 2.93 14.41
C ALA A 105 3.30 3.64 13.10
N PHE A 106 2.70 2.93 12.16
CA PHE A 106 2.23 3.50 10.90
C PHE A 106 1.20 4.62 11.12
N LEU A 107 0.15 4.37 11.92
CA LEU A 107 -0.90 5.35 12.16
C LEU A 107 -0.40 6.58 12.93
N ALA A 108 0.52 6.38 13.89
CA ALA A 108 1.13 7.46 14.65
C ALA A 108 2.01 8.37 13.78
N SER A 109 2.55 7.87 12.66
CA SER A 109 3.40 8.64 11.75
C SER A 109 2.66 9.71 10.93
N GLY A 110 1.32 9.68 10.92
CA GLY A 110 0.50 10.65 10.17
C GLY A 110 0.38 10.38 8.67
N TRP A 111 0.98 9.30 8.16
CA TRP A 111 0.95 8.93 6.74
C TRP A 111 -0.32 8.23 6.26
N GLY A 112 -1.23 7.92 7.17
CA GLY A 112 -2.42 7.17 6.81
C GLY A 112 -3.45 7.04 7.91
N GLU A 113 -4.46 6.23 7.61
CA GLU A 113 -5.57 5.93 8.51
C GLU A 113 -6.08 4.51 8.31
N LYS A 114 -6.97 4.08 9.20
CA LYS A 114 -7.62 2.77 9.10
C LYS A 114 -8.65 2.80 7.98
N HIS A 115 -8.76 1.71 7.23
CA HIS A 115 -9.89 1.52 6.32
C HIS A 115 -11.22 1.44 7.10
N PRO A 116 -12.37 1.89 6.57
CA PRO A 116 -13.68 1.81 7.24
C PRO A 116 -14.06 0.41 7.77
N LEU A 117 -13.57 -0.65 7.13
CA LEU A 117 -13.81 -2.04 7.54
C LEU A 117 -12.78 -2.58 8.54
N TYR A 118 -11.81 -1.78 8.98
CA TYR A 118 -10.75 -2.21 9.92
C TYR A 118 -11.34 -2.80 11.21
N HIS A 119 -12.31 -2.10 11.80
CA HIS A 119 -12.99 -2.54 13.02
C HIS A 119 -13.91 -3.76 12.82
N ARG A 120 -14.18 -4.12 11.56
CA ARG A 120 -14.91 -5.35 11.18
C ARG A 120 -13.95 -6.49 10.84
N GLY A 121 -12.66 -6.35 11.17
CA GLY A 121 -11.65 -7.39 11.02
C GLY A 121 -10.85 -7.33 9.72
N ALA A 122 -11.08 -6.35 8.84
CA ALA A 122 -10.27 -6.20 7.64
C ALA A 122 -8.84 -5.75 8.00
N ASN A 123 -7.82 -6.48 7.52
CA ASN A 123 -6.42 -6.10 7.72
C ASN A 123 -5.97 -5.12 6.62
N VAL A 124 -6.56 -3.93 6.62
CA VAL A 124 -6.35 -2.94 5.56
C VAL A 124 -6.19 -1.56 6.17
N VAL A 125 -5.12 -0.88 5.78
CA VAL A 125 -4.88 0.53 6.09
C VAL A 125 -4.82 1.33 4.80
N MET A 126 -5.19 2.60 4.87
CA MET A 126 -5.02 3.57 3.80
C MET A 126 -3.70 4.31 4.01
N PHE A 127 -2.87 4.38 2.97
CA PHE A 127 -1.74 5.29 2.88
C PHE A 127 -2.17 6.51 2.05
N TYR A 128 -1.95 7.70 2.58
CA TYR A 128 -2.37 8.93 1.92
C TYR A 128 -1.62 9.18 0.62
N ALA A 129 -2.31 9.75 -0.38
CA ALA A 129 -1.76 9.98 -1.70
C ALA A 129 -0.42 10.77 -1.64
N PRO A 130 0.70 10.21 -2.15
CA PRO A 130 1.97 10.93 -2.19
C PRO A 130 1.86 12.19 -3.06
N ARG A 131 2.35 13.32 -2.55
CA ARG A 131 2.28 14.62 -3.24
C ARG A 131 3.51 14.94 -4.08
N ASP A 132 4.65 14.37 -3.72
CA ASP A 132 5.96 14.62 -4.32
C ASP A 132 6.87 13.37 -4.25
N GLU A 133 8.07 13.48 -4.80
CA GLU A 133 9.06 12.40 -4.83
C GLU A 133 9.52 11.98 -3.42
N ALA A 134 9.57 12.89 -2.45
CA ALA A 134 9.98 12.55 -1.08
C ALA A 134 8.90 11.70 -0.39
N GLU A 135 7.62 12.02 -0.61
CA GLU A 135 6.50 11.19 -0.13
C GLU A 135 6.45 9.82 -0.83
N VAL A 136 6.87 9.74 -2.10
CA VAL A 136 7.02 8.46 -2.80
C VAL A 136 8.07 7.58 -2.10
N GLU A 137 9.20 8.13 -1.67
CA GLU A 137 10.19 7.35 -0.91
C GLU A 137 9.64 6.83 0.44
N VAL A 138 8.71 7.56 1.05
CA VAL A 138 7.99 7.06 2.24
C VAL A 138 7.01 5.96 1.87
N ALA A 139 6.23 6.13 0.80
CA ALA A 139 5.30 5.12 0.30
C ALA A 139 6.02 3.80 0.00
N LYS A 140 7.19 3.85 -0.66
CA LYS A 140 8.03 2.68 -0.93
C LYS A 140 8.37 1.90 0.34
N LYS A 141 8.78 2.56 1.42
CA LYS A 141 9.08 1.91 2.70
C LYS A 141 7.88 1.17 3.30
N VAL A 142 6.68 1.75 3.18
CA VAL A 142 5.45 1.12 3.68
C VAL A 142 5.00 -0.02 2.77
N ILE A 143 5.15 0.12 1.45
CA ILE A 143 4.88 -0.96 0.48
C ILE A 143 5.85 -2.12 0.68
N ASP A 144 7.13 -1.86 0.95
CA ASP A 144 8.11 -2.90 1.29
C ASP A 144 7.75 -3.62 2.60
N ALA A 145 7.17 -2.91 3.58
CA ALA A 145 6.63 -3.53 4.79
C ALA A 145 5.41 -4.40 4.51
N SER A 146 4.49 -3.93 3.67
CA SER A 146 3.33 -4.70 3.19
C SER A 146 3.77 -5.95 2.43
N TYR A 147 4.74 -5.84 1.52
CA TYR A 147 5.31 -6.96 0.79
C TYR A 147 5.97 -7.98 1.72
N ARG A 148 6.74 -7.52 2.72
CA ARG A 148 7.33 -8.39 3.75
C ARG A 148 6.28 -9.14 4.55
N TYR A 149 5.20 -8.46 4.92
CA TYR A 149 4.08 -9.11 5.60
C TYR A 149 3.41 -10.14 4.69
N ALA A 150 3.20 -9.81 3.41
CA ALA A 150 2.54 -10.69 2.46
C ALA A 150 3.37 -11.94 2.11
N THR A 151 4.70 -11.82 2.01
CA THR A 151 5.57 -12.90 1.51
C THR A 151 6.44 -13.54 2.58
N GLY A 152 6.68 -12.87 3.71
CA GLY A 152 7.70 -13.24 4.70
C GLY A 152 9.13 -12.87 4.31
N HIS A 153 9.33 -12.21 3.16
CA HIS A 153 10.64 -11.91 2.61
C HIS A 153 10.81 -10.41 2.36
N ALA A 154 12.04 -9.90 2.52
CA ALA A 154 12.36 -8.56 2.04
C ALA A 154 12.34 -8.54 0.50
N PRO A 155 11.92 -7.45 -0.15
CA PRO A 155 12.11 -7.29 -1.58
C PRO A 155 13.61 -7.26 -1.85
N THR A 156 14.15 -8.35 -2.41
CA THR A 156 15.54 -8.37 -2.84
C THR A 156 15.63 -7.56 -4.13
N ALA A 157 16.36 -6.45 -4.12
CA ALA A 157 16.71 -5.78 -5.35
C ALA A 157 17.37 -6.81 -6.29
N GLY A 158 16.77 -7.03 -7.45
CA GLY A 158 17.46 -7.76 -8.52
C GLY A 158 18.80 -7.08 -8.80
N PRO A 159 19.80 -7.79 -9.34
CA PRO A 159 21.07 -7.17 -9.69
C PRO A 159 20.76 -5.95 -10.56
N ALA A 160 21.24 -4.77 -10.13
CA ALA A 160 21.17 -3.56 -10.92
C ALA A 160 21.70 -3.92 -12.32
N ALA A 161 20.86 -3.78 -13.34
CA ALA A 161 21.28 -4.00 -14.70
C ALA A 161 22.50 -3.10 -14.96
N ALA A 162 23.65 -3.74 -15.20
CA ALA A 162 24.91 -3.10 -15.56
C ALA A 162 24.82 -2.49 -16.96
#